data_AF-A0A936H2P0-F1
#
_entry.id   AF-A0A936H2P0-F1
#
_cell.length_a   1.000
_cell.length_b   1.000
_cell.length_c   1.000
_cell.angle_alpha   90.00
_cell.angle_beta   90.00
_cell.angle_gamma   90.00
#
_symmetry.space_group_name_H-M   'P 1'
#
loop_
_entity.id
_entity.type
_entity.pdbx_description
1 polymer ?
#
loop_
_entity_poly.entity_id
_entity_poly.type
_entity_poly.pdbx_seq_one_letter_code
_entity_poly.pdbx_strand_id
1 'polypeptide(L)'
;MKLSVGFSTEYKQMRLGNNILTQAIYDFDDIVNGAVDGRQLFDASFGVFGTFNDRTFVGLSFANLISARLDDIVTSSEESTFLNHYVIFAGHRFDFNNNAISLEPSLMIRQIRDAPFQADVNLKLGFLNDRVLGGISYRS
;
A
#
# COMPACT_ATOMS: atom_id res chain seq x y z
N MET A 1 14.97 4.22 21.81
CA MET A 1 14.01 4.62 20.77
C MET A 1 14.77 4.73 19.45
N LYS A 2 14.27 4.09 18.40
CA LYS A 2 14.85 4.20 17.04
C LYS A 2 13.79 4.78 16.12
N LEU A 3 14.19 5.67 15.23
CA LEU A 3 13.31 6.31 14.25
C LEU A 3 13.94 6.17 12.87
N SER A 4 13.11 5.98 11.86
CA SER A 4 13.51 5.85 10.47
C SER A 4 12.49 6.53 9.57
N VAL A 5 12.96 7.07 8.46
CA VAL A 5 12.13 7.67 7.41
C VAL A 5 12.46 6.98 6.10
N GLY A 6 11.48 6.89 5.21
CA GLY A 6 11.61 6.25 3.90
C GLY A 6 10.83 7.02 2.85
N PHE A 7 11.31 6.95 1.61
CA PHE A 7 10.65 7.51 0.44
C PHE A 7 10.78 6.51 -0.71
N SER A 8 9.77 6.43 -1.57
CA SER A 8 9.78 5.57 -2.75
C SER A 8 9.09 6.25 -3.92
N THR A 9 9.49 5.92 -5.14
CA THR A 9 8.82 6.34 -6.37
C THR A 9 8.47 5.12 -7.20
N GLU A 10 7.33 5.16 -7.88
CA GLU A 10 6.85 4.09 -8.75
C GLU A 10 6.51 4.67 -10.13
N TYR A 11 6.87 3.96 -11.20
CA TYR A 11 6.43 4.25 -12.57
C TYR A 11 5.71 3.00 -13.11
N LYS A 12 4.47 3.17 -13.58
CA LYS A 12 3.60 2.09 -14.03
C LYS A 12 3.03 2.43 -15.40
N GLN A 13 3.14 1.49 -16.34
CA GLN A 13 2.52 1.60 -17.65
C GLN A 13 1.52 0.45 -17.84
N MET A 14 0.26 0.77 -18.11
CA MET A 14 -0.79 -0.22 -18.38
C MET A 14 -1.26 -0.09 -19.83
N ARG A 15 -1.16 -1.17 -20.61
CA ARG A 15 -1.58 -1.24 -22.01
C ARG A 15 -2.58 -2.37 -22.21
N LEU A 16 -3.60 -2.16 -23.03
CA LEU A 16 -4.48 -3.24 -23.45
C LEU A 16 -3.77 -4.14 -24.46
N GLY A 17 -3.93 -5.46 -24.34
CA GLY A 17 -3.33 -6.41 -25.27
C GLY A 17 -4.02 -6.37 -26.63
N ASN A 18 -3.25 -6.36 -27.73
CA ASN A 18 -3.73 -6.19 -29.12
C ASN A 18 -4.79 -7.20 -29.59
N ASN A 19 -5.09 -8.25 -28.82
CA ASN A 19 -6.04 -9.29 -29.17
C ASN A 19 -7.51 -8.80 -29.20
N ILE A 20 -7.81 -7.64 -28.62
CA ILE A 20 -9.11 -6.95 -28.72
C ILE A 20 -9.34 -6.24 -30.06
N LEU A 21 -8.29 -6.03 -30.86
CA LEU A 21 -8.38 -5.39 -32.18
C LEU A 21 -8.81 -6.37 -33.30
N THR A 22 -9.01 -7.65 -32.97
CA THR A 22 -9.24 -8.73 -33.96
C THR A 22 -10.70 -9.18 -34.06
N GLN A 23 -11.63 -8.61 -33.29
CA GLN A 23 -13.06 -8.91 -33.40
C GLN A 23 -13.75 -7.87 -34.30
N ALA A 24 -14.23 -8.34 -35.46
CA ALA A 24 -14.63 -7.56 -36.62
C ALA A 24 -15.95 -6.77 -36.50
N ILE A 25 -16.32 -6.26 -35.31
CA ILE A 25 -17.42 -5.31 -35.13
C ILE A 25 -17.10 -4.41 -33.94
N TYR A 26 -16.35 -3.31 -34.10
CA TYR A 26 -16.32 -2.26 -33.06
C TYR A 26 -15.95 -0.90 -33.65
N ASP A 27 -16.76 0.11 -33.31
CA ASP A 27 -16.67 1.51 -33.76
C ASP A 27 -15.51 2.24 -33.07
N PHE A 28 -14.76 3.06 -33.81
CA PHE A 28 -13.54 3.72 -33.34
C PHE A 28 -13.88 4.94 -32.47
N ASP A 29 -14.05 4.73 -31.17
CA ASP A 29 -14.15 5.82 -30.19
C ASP A 29 -12.76 6.16 -29.61
N ASP A 30 -12.46 7.45 -29.41
CA ASP A 30 -11.16 8.01 -28.99
C ASP A 30 -10.66 7.41 -27.65
N ILE A 31 -11.60 6.98 -26.80
CA ILE A 31 -11.33 6.34 -25.51
C ILE A 31 -10.56 5.02 -25.68
N VAL A 32 -10.80 4.30 -26.77
CA VAL A 32 -10.16 3.00 -27.05
C VAL A 32 -8.75 3.19 -27.59
N ASN A 33 -8.51 4.18 -28.44
CA ASN A 33 -7.17 4.50 -28.95
C ASN A 33 -6.24 4.96 -27.80
N GLY A 34 -6.70 5.83 -26.91
CA GLY A 34 -5.93 6.24 -25.72
C GLY A 34 -5.66 5.11 -24.72
N ALA A 35 -6.46 4.04 -24.72
CA ALA A 35 -6.20 2.85 -23.89
C ALA A 35 -5.21 1.85 -24.54
N VAL A 36 -5.04 1.89 -25.87
CA VAL A 36 -4.04 1.11 -26.63
C VAL A 36 -2.64 1.75 -26.54
N ASP A 37 -2.58 3.09 -26.51
CA ASP A 37 -1.34 3.87 -26.37
C ASP A 37 -0.66 3.69 -24.99
N GLY A 38 -1.46 3.33 -23.98
CA GLY A 38 -0.99 2.93 -22.67
C GLY A 38 -1.02 4.06 -21.66
N ARG A 39 -1.64 3.80 -20.52
CA ARG A 39 -1.74 4.77 -19.42
C ARG A 39 -0.45 4.74 -18.61
N GLN A 40 0.19 5.89 -18.48
CA GLN A 40 1.40 6.06 -17.66
C GLN A 40 1.05 6.72 -16.33
N LEU A 41 1.45 6.08 -15.23
CA LEU A 41 1.25 6.57 -13.87
C LEU A 41 2.61 6.69 -13.19
N PHE A 42 2.92 7.88 -12.71
CA PHE A 42 4.00 8.11 -11.76
C PHE A 42 3.40 8.25 -10.36
N ASP A 43 4.06 7.67 -9.35
CA ASP A 43 3.70 7.82 -7.95
C ASP A 43 4.95 8.05 -7.09
N ALA A 44 4.77 8.75 -5.98
CA ALA A 44 5.73 8.92 -4.91
C ALA A 44 5.06 8.64 -3.55
N SER A 45 5.76 7.98 -2.65
CA SER A 45 5.30 7.66 -1.30
C SER A 45 6.35 8.03 -0.26
N PHE A 46 5.89 8.40 0.94
CA PHE A 46 6.74 8.75 2.07
C PHE A 46 6.27 8.02 3.32
N GLY A 47 7.20 7.61 4.18
CA GLY A 47 6.86 6.94 5.43
C GLY A 47 7.81 7.25 6.56
N VAL A 48 7.29 7.15 7.78
CA VAL A 48 8.04 7.21 9.02
C VAL A 48 7.74 5.96 9.84
N PHE A 49 8.76 5.43 10.51
CA PHE A 49 8.68 4.24 11.33
C PHE A 49 9.51 4.42 12.59
N GLY A 50 8.96 4.04 13.74
CA GLY A 50 9.62 4.15 15.02
C GLY A 50 9.49 2.88 15.85
N THR A 51 10.53 2.56 16.62
CA THR A 51 10.50 1.50 17.62
C THR A 51 10.83 2.00 19.02
N PHE A 52 10.13 1.46 20.00
CA PHE A 52 10.36 1.65 21.41
C PHE A 52 10.76 0.33 22.07
N ASN A 53 11.89 0.33 22.77
CA ASN A 53 12.50 -0.84 23.40
C ASN A 53 12.65 -2.06 22.48
N ASP A 54 12.79 -1.83 21.17
CA ASP A 54 12.86 -2.88 20.13
C ASP A 54 11.69 -3.90 20.17
N ARG A 55 10.56 -3.53 20.80
CA ARG A 55 9.38 -4.38 20.99
C ARG A 55 8.09 -3.73 20.53
N THR A 56 7.90 -2.45 20.82
CA THR A 56 6.78 -1.67 20.27
C THR A 56 7.21 -1.02 18.98
N PHE A 57 6.38 -1.11 17.94
CA PHE A 57 6.62 -0.41 16.69
C PHE A 57 5.37 0.34 16.25
N VAL A 58 5.58 1.50 15.63
CA VAL A 58 4.54 2.34 15.03
C VAL A 58 5.07 2.90 13.73
N GLY A 59 4.24 2.93 12.70
CA GLY A 59 4.54 3.52 11.40
C GLY A 59 3.37 4.29 10.84
N LEU A 60 3.70 5.32 10.07
CA LEU A 60 2.75 6.11 9.29
C LEU A 60 3.36 6.29 7.90
N SER A 61 2.60 5.94 6.87
CA SER A 61 3.00 6.09 5.48
C SER A 61 1.92 6.81 4.70
N PHE A 62 2.32 7.69 3.80
CA PHE A 62 1.47 8.37 2.84
C PHE A 62 1.82 7.84 1.45
N ALA A 63 0.84 7.25 0.78
CA ALA A 63 0.97 6.72 -0.57
C ALA A 63 0.34 7.70 -1.56
N ASN A 64 0.59 7.56 -2.87
CA ASN A 64 -0.11 8.35 -3.88
C ASN A 64 0.07 9.87 -3.72
N LEU A 65 1.26 10.34 -3.29
CA LEU A 65 1.52 11.76 -2.99
C LEU A 65 1.55 12.61 -4.26
N ILE A 66 2.02 12.03 -5.36
CA ILE A 66 2.12 12.68 -6.67
C ILE A 66 1.39 11.77 -7.66
N SER A 67 0.06 11.68 -7.58
CA SER A 67 -0.72 11.06 -8.66
C SER A 67 -0.84 12.05 -9.82
N ALA A 68 0.25 12.25 -10.57
CA ALA A 68 0.21 13.00 -11.81
C ALA A 68 -0.06 12.03 -12.96
N ARG A 69 -1.22 12.16 -13.60
CA ARG A 69 -1.46 11.50 -14.89
C ARG A 69 -0.62 12.25 -15.92
N LEU A 70 0.33 11.56 -16.56
CA LEU A 70 1.20 12.19 -17.55
C LEU A 70 0.48 12.49 -18.87
N ASP A 71 -0.69 11.88 -19.08
CA ASP A 71 -1.39 11.83 -20.36
C ASP A 71 -2.59 12.80 -20.50
N ASP A 72 -3.04 13.47 -19.42
CA ASP A 72 -4.15 14.46 -19.48
C ASP A 72 -3.67 15.87 -19.10
N ILE A 73 -3.49 16.73 -20.11
CA ILE A 73 -3.61 18.19 -19.93
C ILE A 73 -5.09 18.55 -20.12
N VAL A 74 -5.97 18.02 -19.27
CA VAL A 74 -7.36 18.46 -19.19
C VAL A 74 -7.77 18.56 -17.73
N THR A 75 -8.16 19.78 -17.37
CA THR A 75 -8.73 20.24 -16.11
C THR A 75 -9.79 19.29 -15.53
N SER A 76 -9.36 18.44 -14.61
CA SER A 76 -10.19 18.05 -13.47
C SER A 76 -9.34 18.25 -12.23
N SER A 77 -9.57 19.39 -11.58
CA SER A 77 -9.07 19.73 -10.25
C SER A 77 -9.73 18.81 -9.22
N GLU A 78 -9.50 17.50 -9.31
CA GLU A 78 -9.62 16.62 -8.16
C GLU A 78 -8.51 17.07 -7.22
N GLU A 79 -8.88 17.85 -6.21
CA GLU A 79 -8.00 18.34 -5.15
C GLU A 79 -7.35 17.11 -4.50
N SER A 80 -6.21 16.68 -5.03
CA SER A 80 -5.46 15.55 -4.51
C SER A 80 -4.74 16.03 -3.26
N THR A 81 -5.51 16.21 -2.19
CA THR A 81 -4.97 16.57 -0.89
C THR A 81 -3.94 15.52 -0.53
N PHE A 82 -2.70 15.96 -0.31
CA PHE A 82 -1.50 15.19 0.03
C PHE A 82 -1.69 14.18 1.19
N LEU A 83 -2.83 14.24 1.89
CA LEU A 83 -3.16 13.47 3.09
C LEU A 83 -4.31 12.48 2.90
N ASN A 84 -4.91 12.35 1.71
CA ASN A 84 -6.09 11.49 1.54
C ASN A 84 -5.77 9.99 1.55
N HIS A 85 -4.51 9.60 1.30
CA HIS A 85 -4.10 8.20 1.29
C HIS A 85 -3.00 7.95 2.30
N TYR A 86 -3.32 7.20 3.35
CA TYR A 86 -2.40 6.89 4.43
C TYR A 86 -2.54 5.45 4.89
N VAL A 87 -1.45 4.95 5.46
CA VAL A 87 -1.39 3.67 6.15
C VAL A 87 -0.78 3.92 7.52
N ILE A 88 -1.53 3.62 8.57
CA ILE A 88 -1.06 3.60 9.95
C ILE A 88 -0.86 2.15 10.33
N PHE A 89 0.27 1.86 10.98
CA PHE A 89 0.61 0.53 11.46
C PHE A 89 1.13 0.62 12.88
N ALA A 90 0.71 -0.29 13.74
CA ALA A 90 1.23 -0.37 15.10
C ALA A 90 1.22 -1.81 15.59
N GLY A 91 2.14 -2.14 16.48
CA GLY A 91 2.17 -3.45 17.12
C GLY A 91 3.16 -3.52 18.26
N HIS A 92 3.09 -4.62 18.99
CA HIS A 92 3.96 -4.86 20.13
C HIS A 92 4.36 -6.32 20.21
N ARG A 93 5.64 -6.58 20.47
CA ARG A 93 6.18 -7.92 20.66
C ARG A 93 6.40 -8.20 22.14
N PHE A 94 5.71 -9.23 22.63
CA PHE A 94 5.96 -9.82 23.94
C PHE A 94 6.83 -11.05 23.78
N ASP A 95 7.94 -11.11 24.52
CA ASP A 95 8.80 -12.29 24.61
C ASP A 95 8.62 -12.95 25.98
N PHE A 96 8.42 -14.26 25.99
CA PHE A 96 8.25 -15.08 27.19
C PHE A 96 9.29 -16.21 27.21
N ASN A 97 9.55 -16.74 28.41
CA ASN A 97 10.43 -17.89 28.63
C ASN A 97 11.79 -17.73 27.93
N ASN A 98 12.52 -16.65 28.25
CA ASN A 98 13.81 -16.32 27.64
C ASN A 98 13.77 -16.32 26.10
N ASN A 99 12.72 -15.71 25.53
CA ASN A 99 12.47 -15.59 24.08
C ASN A 99 12.08 -16.90 23.37
N ALA A 100 11.89 -18.01 24.11
CA ALA A 100 11.45 -19.26 23.51
C ALA A 100 10.04 -19.15 22.91
N ILE A 101 9.20 -18.25 23.44
CA ILE A 101 7.85 -17.97 22.93
C ILE A 101 7.71 -16.47 22.69
N SER A 102 7.17 -16.08 21.54
CA SER A 102 6.84 -14.70 21.21
C SER A 102 5.36 -14.53 20.85
N LEU A 103 4.79 -13.39 21.19
CA LEU A 103 3.42 -12.98 20.85
C LEU A 103 3.46 -11.55 20.32
N GLU A 104 2.98 -11.33 19.11
CA GLU A 104 3.01 -10.04 18.45
C GLU A 104 1.63 -9.67 17.89
N PRO A 105 0.77 -9.01 18.68
CA PRO A 105 -0.38 -8.31 18.16
C PRO A 105 0.05 -7.12 17.30
N SER A 106 -0.61 -6.93 16.16
CA SER A 106 -0.48 -5.74 15.34
C SER A 106 -1.80 -5.33 14.69
N LEU A 107 -1.91 -4.04 14.41
CA LEU A 107 -3.04 -3.38 13.78
C LEU A 107 -2.51 -2.59 12.58
N MET A 108 -3.22 -2.64 11.47
CA MET A 108 -3.03 -1.76 10.33
C MET A 108 -4.35 -1.08 9.99
N ILE A 109 -4.30 0.21 9.71
CA ILE A 109 -5.42 0.98 9.19
C ILE A 109 -4.96 1.63 7.89
N ARG A 110 -5.75 1.51 6.83
CA ARG A 110 -5.42 2.12 5.54
C ARG A 110 -6.61 2.80 4.91
N GLN A 111 -6.34 3.99 4.38
CA GLN A 111 -7.20 4.71 3.46
C GLN A 111 -6.43 4.84 2.15
N ILE A 112 -6.93 4.26 1.06
CA ILE A 112 -6.29 4.28 -0.25
C ILE A 112 -7.30 4.71 -1.31
N ARG A 113 -6.81 5.17 -2.46
CA ARG A 113 -7.65 5.73 -3.52
C ARG A 113 -8.67 4.70 -3.99
N ASP A 114 -9.90 5.14 -4.19
CA ASP A 114 -11.00 4.34 -4.76
C ASP A 114 -11.30 3.03 -4.02
N ALA A 115 -10.90 2.92 -2.74
CA ALA A 115 -11.23 1.79 -1.89
C ALA A 115 -11.87 2.26 -0.57
N PRO A 116 -12.77 1.47 0.02
CA PRO A 116 -13.27 1.75 1.35
C PRO A 116 -12.13 1.68 2.38
N PHE A 117 -12.34 2.39 3.49
CA PHE A 117 -11.52 2.29 4.68
C PHE A 117 -11.35 0.83 5.10
N GLN A 118 -10.12 0.43 5.40
CA GLN A 118 -9.79 -0.95 5.77
C GLN A 118 -8.98 -0.98 7.06
N ALA A 119 -9.25 -2.00 7.87
CA ALA A 119 -8.53 -2.29 9.08
C ALA A 119 -8.14 -3.77 9.14
N ASP A 120 -6.89 -4.03 9.48
CA ASP A 120 -6.35 -5.37 9.66
C ASP A 120 -5.91 -5.54 11.11
N VAL A 121 -6.40 -6.59 11.76
CA VAL A 121 -5.91 -7.04 13.06
C VAL A 121 -5.18 -8.35 12.87
N ASN A 122 -3.95 -8.41 13.37
CA ASN A 122 -3.08 -9.58 13.23
C ASN A 122 -2.55 -9.98 14.60
N LEU A 123 -2.41 -11.28 14.81
CA LEU A 123 -1.75 -11.85 15.97
C LEU A 123 -0.75 -12.90 15.47
N LYS A 124 0.54 -12.64 15.67
CA LYS A 124 1.62 -13.56 15.33
C LYS A 124 2.16 -14.23 16.60
N LEU A 125 2.39 -15.52 16.53
CA LEU A 125 2.95 -16.36 17.59
C LEU A 125 4.26 -16.95 17.09
N GLY A 126 5.31 -16.89 17.89
CA GLY A 126 6.56 -17.58 17.63
C GLY A 126 6.87 -18.59 18.73
N PHE A 127 7.42 -19.73 18.34
CA PHE A 127 7.90 -20.79 19.22
C PHE A 127 9.33 -21.16 18.87
N LEU A 128 10.05 -21.69 19.86
CA LEU A 128 11.45 -22.12 19.74
C LEU A 128 12.37 -20.99 19.26
N ASN A 129 12.25 -19.80 19.88
CA ASN A 129 12.95 -18.58 19.44
C ASN A 129 12.64 -18.25 17.98
N ASP A 130 11.34 -18.18 17.65
CA ASP A 130 10.80 -17.87 16.32
C ASP A 130 11.17 -18.85 15.19
N ARG A 131 11.67 -20.05 15.51
CA ARG A 131 11.90 -21.10 14.49
C ARG A 131 10.61 -21.66 13.92
N VAL A 132 9.53 -21.59 14.70
CA VAL A 132 8.18 -21.97 14.28
C VAL A 132 7.28 -20.77 14.49
N LEU A 133 6.62 -20.32 13.43
CA LEU A 133 5.71 -19.18 13.45
C LEU A 133 4.29 -19.64 13.13
N GLY A 134 3.32 -19.09 13.83
CA GLY A 134 1.90 -19.22 13.55
C GLY A 134 1.21 -17.87 13.73
N GLY A 135 -0.04 -17.77 13.32
CA GLY A 135 -0.78 -16.54 13.54
C GLY A 135 -2.18 -16.57 12.97
N ILE A 136 -2.95 -15.56 13.35
CA ILE A 136 -4.28 -15.29 12.81
C ILE A 136 -4.32 -13.84 12.32
N SER A 137 -5.06 -13.63 11.25
CA SER A 137 -5.24 -12.33 10.61
C SER A 137 -6.70 -12.16 10.26
N TYR A 138 -7.25 -11.00 10.59
CA TYR A 138 -8.58 -10.59 10.21
C TYR A 138 -8.51 -9.23 9.54
N ARG A 139 -9.21 -9.09 8.41
CA ARG A 139 -9.30 -7.86 7.62
C ARG A 139 -10.77 -7.55 7.38
N SER A 140 -11.16 -6.31 7.67
CA SER A 140 -12.48 -5.76 7.33
C SER A 140 -12.43 -4.96 6.03
#